data_AF-A0A929GJW3-F1
#
_entry.id   AF-A0A929GJW3-F1
#
_cell.length_a   1.000
_cell.length_b   1.000
_cell.length_c   1.000
_cell.angle_alpha   90.00
_cell.angle_beta   90.00
_cell.angle_gamma   90.00
#
_symmetry.space_group_name_H-M   'P 1'
#
loop_
_entity.id
_entity.type
_entity.pdbx_description
1 polymer ?
#
loop_
_entity_poly.entity_id
_entity_poly.type
_entity_poly.pdbx_seq_one_letter_code
_entity_poly.pdbx_strand_id
1 'polypeptide(L)' 'MTCLSCHRPHGSPYPDMLRWDYLNGCTAGVESTDCGCFACHTSKDG' A
#
# COMPACT_ATOMS: atom_id res chain seq x y z
N MET A 1 -2.20 10.42 6.56
CA MET A 1 -1.38 9.21 6.39
C MET A 1 -0.19 9.25 7.34
N THR A 2 0.08 8.18 8.08
CA THR A 2 1.32 8.01 8.86
C THR A 2 2.16 6.90 8.24
N CYS A 3 3.41 6.74 8.67
CA CYS A 3 4.31 5.69 8.16
C CYS A 3 3.66 4.28 8.27
N LEU A 4 2.94 4.04 9.37
CA LEU A 4 2.28 2.76 9.67
C LEU A 4 1.00 2.51 8.86
N SER A 5 0.53 3.51 8.10
CA SER A 5 -0.59 3.31 7.18
C SER A 5 -0.19 2.40 6.01
N CYS A 6 1.06 2.51 5.54
CA CYS A 6 1.60 1.72 4.43
C CYS A 6 2.59 0.65 4.90
N HIS A 7 3.28 0.86 6.03
CA HIS A 7 4.22 -0.09 6.61
C HIS A 7 3.62 -0.82 7.82
N ARG A 8 4.04 -2.06 8.03
CA ARG A 8 3.83 -2.82 9.26
C ARG A 8 5.07 -2.64 10.14
N PRO A 9 4.90 -2.52 11.46
CA PRO A 9 6.03 -2.31 12.35
C PRO A 9 7.00 -3.50 12.39
N HIS A 10 6.50 -4.74 12.34
CA HIS A 10 7.31 -5.97 12.24
C HIS A 10 6.53 -7.11 11.57
N GLY A 11 7.24 -8.11 11.06
CA GLY A 11 6.65 -9.38 10.62
C GLY A 11 5.79 -9.27 9.35
N SER A 12 6.05 -8.26 8.51
CA SER A 12 5.45 -8.27 7.18
C SER A 12 6.03 -9.42 6.36
N PRO A 13 5.18 -10.15 5.59
CA PRO A 13 5.68 -11.08 4.58
C PRO A 13 6.26 -10.35 3.35
N TYR A 14 6.15 -9.02 3.28
CA TYR A 14 6.54 -8.20 2.13
C TYR A 14 7.82 -7.38 2.44
N PRO A 15 8.67 -7.10 1.41
CA PRO A 15 9.85 -6.26 1.56
C PRO A 15 9.51 -4.88 2.16
N ASP A 16 10.52 -4.24 2.76
CA ASP A 16 10.41 -2.91 3.39
C ASP A 16 9.31 -2.81 4.45
N MET A 17 8.91 -3.96 4.98
CA MET A 17 7.80 -4.11 5.90
C MET A 17 6.48 -3.56 5.35
N LEU A 18 6.26 -3.60 4.03
CA LEU A 18 5.05 -3.05 3.42
C LEU A 18 3.79 -3.79 3.85
N ARG A 19 2.63 -3.15 3.75
CA ARG A 19 1.35 -3.74 4.12
C ARG A 19 0.80 -4.71 3.06
N TRP A 20 1.21 -4.53 1.81
CA TRP A 20 0.73 -5.25 0.62
C TRP A 20 1.89 -5.76 -0.25
N ASP A 21 1.63 -6.75 -1.10
CA ASP A 21 2.61 -7.36 -2.00
C ASP A 21 2.84 -6.51 -3.25
N TYR A 22 3.84 -5.63 -3.21
CA TYR A 22 4.25 -4.83 -4.37
C TYR A 22 5.11 -5.58 -5.40
N LEU A 23 5.48 -6.83 -5.14
CA LEU A 23 6.21 -7.64 -6.12
C LEU A 23 5.26 -8.38 -7.05
N ASN A 24 4.11 -8.86 -6.55
CA ASN A 24 3.21 -9.71 -7.34
C ASN A 24 1.74 -9.26 -7.38
N GLY A 25 1.28 -8.49 -6.40
CA GLY A 25 -0.15 -8.16 -6.25
C GLY A 25 -0.50 -6.69 -6.48
N CYS A 26 0.46 -5.79 -6.29
CA CYS A 26 0.25 -4.35 -6.33
C CYS A 26 1.23 -3.69 -7.29
N THR A 27 0.68 -3.05 -8.31
CA THR A 27 1.46 -2.29 -9.28
C THR A 27 1.46 -0.82 -8.87
N ALA A 28 2.64 -0.27 -8.58
CA ALA A 28 2.77 1.14 -8.25
C ALA A 28 2.32 2.03 -9.42
N GLY A 29 1.57 3.09 -9.12
CA GLY A 29 1.07 4.04 -10.12
C GLY A 29 -0.18 3.59 -10.89
N VAL A 30 -0.70 2.39 -10.62
CA VAL A 30 -1.99 1.93 -11.14
C VAL A 30 -3.07 2.11 -10.08
N GLU A 31 -4.23 2.63 -10.48
CA GLU A 31 -5.37 2.75 -9.56
C GLU A 31 -5.90 1.37 -9.17
N SER A 32 -5.89 1.08 -7.87
CA SER A 32 -6.45 -0.14 -7.30
C SER A 32 -6.96 0.13 -5.88
N THR A 33 -8.23 -0.16 -5.63
CA THR A 33 -8.81 -0.03 -4.29
C THR A 33 -8.37 -1.12 -3.32
N ASP A 34 -7.70 -2.16 -3.83
CA ASP A 34 -7.33 -3.33 -3.03
C ASP A 34 -5.98 -3.15 -2.32
N CYS A 35 -5.12 -2.26 -2.82
CA CYS A 35 -3.82 -2.01 -2.21
C CYS A 35 -3.14 -0.68 -2.59
N GLY A 36 -2.10 -0.36 -1.82
CA GLY A 36 -1.25 0.80 -2.07
C GLY A 36 -1.92 2.12 -1.73
N CYS A 37 -1.55 3.18 -2.43
CA CYS A 37 -2.08 4.52 -2.18
C CYS A 37 -3.61 4.57 -2.35
N PHE A 38 -4.10 3.93 -3.42
CA PHE A 38 -5.51 3.98 -3.84
C PHE A 38 -6.44 3.12 -2.97
N ALA A 39 -5.89 2.27 -2.09
CA ALA A 39 -6.68 1.60 -1.05
C ALA A 39 -7.33 2.57 -0.05
N CYS A 40 -6.80 3.80 0.08
CA CYS A 40 -7.39 4.85 0.92
C CYS A 40 -7.59 6.17 0.16
N HIS A 41 -6.85 6.41 -0.92
CA HIS A 41 -6.99 7.59 -1.77
C HIS A 41 -7.78 7.23 -3.04
N THR A 42 -9.10 7.06 -2.91
CA THR A 42 -9.98 6.62 -4.02
C THR A 42 -10.35 7.74 -5.01
N SER A 43 -9.94 8.97 -4.73
CA SER A 43 -10.13 10.12 -5.60
C SER A 43 -8.95 11.07 -5.44
N LYS A 44 -8.53 11.65 -6.57
CA LYS A 44 -7.67 12.83 -6.56
C LYS A 44 -8.48 13.96 -5.89
N ASP A 45 -7.96 14.49 -4.77
CA ASP A 45 -8.49 15.66 -4.03
C ASP A 45 -9.55 15.41 -2.92
N GLY A 46 -9.43 14.32 -2.17
CA GLY A 46 -10.14 14.17 -0.88
C GLY A 46 -9.57 15.06 0.22
#